data_AF-A0A5M9K194-F1
#
_entry.id   AF-A0A5M9K194-F1
#
_cell.length_a   1.000
_cell.length_b   1.000
_cell.length_c   1.000
_cell.angle_alpha   90.00
_cell.angle_beta   90.00
_cell.angle_gamma   90.00
#
_symmetry.space_group_name_H-M   'P 1'
#
loop_
_entity.id
_entity.type
_entity.pdbx_description
1 polymer ?
#
loop_
_entity_poly.entity_id
_entity_poly.type
_entity_poly.pdbx_seq_one_letter_code
_entity_poly.pdbx_strand_id
1 'polypeptide(L)'
;MEKSMVTSNDQMSLFRPPIVRSAAGVLDRSLFSKTIPISAARLLNNKIISKCRSQLTKSKEMLQEDRVAPIRSDPDPEFAAKGGKCLLLNPRVKHDDPTTWSPILQEAVKAQDLGVIPYDLTLDYDHWNYIDIMKSILPEDAQGEIPVGFAIVGHVAHLNLHDEYLPYKHLVASVLMDKNPTIRTVINKIDDVGTVSEYRTFSYEVLAGEDNMNVEIREGDCTFRFDYSKVYWNSRLQTEHKRLVDLFEPGDVVCDVMAGVGPFALPAGKKGLLGIRLKISSAPLTRTATSLSLKPPMTSSTSPPQTKTS
;
A
#
# COMPACT_ATOMS: atom_id res chain seq x y z
N MET A 1 -41.03 19.65 15.70
CA MET A 1 -40.60 19.13 14.38
C MET A 1 -39.17 19.59 14.17
N GLU A 2 -38.24 18.78 14.64
CA GLU A 2 -36.82 19.12 14.71
C GLU A 2 -36.19 18.79 13.36
N LYS A 3 -35.90 19.83 12.56
CA LYS A 3 -35.12 19.69 11.33
C LYS A 3 -33.69 19.33 11.73
N SER A 4 -33.37 18.05 11.70
CA SER A 4 -32.00 17.55 11.82
C SER A 4 -31.21 17.97 10.58
N MET A 5 -30.67 19.20 10.62
CA MET A 5 -29.57 19.62 9.77
C MET A 5 -28.36 18.76 10.14
N VAL A 6 -28.10 17.74 9.33
CA VAL A 6 -26.86 16.95 9.37
C VAL A 6 -25.71 17.93 9.16
N THR A 7 -25.01 18.29 10.23
CA THR A 7 -23.86 19.20 10.18
C THR A 7 -22.73 18.56 9.37
N SER A 8 -21.83 19.36 8.80
CA SER A 8 -20.65 18.88 8.06
C SER A 8 -19.79 17.89 8.87
N ASN A 9 -19.84 18.00 10.21
CA ASN A 9 -19.13 17.12 11.14
C ASN A 9 -19.75 15.71 11.22
N ASP A 10 -21.06 15.62 11.02
CA ASP A 10 -21.83 14.37 11.03
C ASP A 10 -21.61 13.57 9.73
N GLN A 11 -21.32 14.25 8.62
CA GLN A 11 -20.91 13.56 7.38
C GLN A 11 -19.54 12.91 7.51
N MET A 12 -18.61 13.58 8.20
CA MET A 12 -17.28 13.04 8.48
C MET A 12 -17.29 11.90 9.50
N SER A 13 -18.36 11.72 10.29
CA SER A 13 -18.50 10.61 11.25
C SER A 13 -19.16 9.38 10.62
N LEU A 14 -20.00 9.58 9.61
CA LEU A 14 -20.66 8.50 8.86
C LEU A 14 -19.64 7.58 8.19
N PHE A 15 -18.61 8.15 7.55
CA PHE A 15 -17.54 7.42 6.87
C PHE A 15 -16.31 7.21 7.76
N ARG A 16 -16.51 6.94 9.06
CA ARG A 16 -15.45 6.44 9.96
C ARG A 16 -15.77 5.03 10.43
N PRO A 17 -14.74 4.20 10.67
CA PRO A 17 -14.94 2.87 11.21
C PRO A 17 -15.67 2.94 12.56
N PRO A 18 -16.43 1.90 12.92
CA PRO A 18 -16.95 1.76 14.27
C PRO A 18 -15.80 1.85 15.28
N ILE A 19 -16.01 2.46 16.44
CA ILE A 19 -15.00 2.50 17.50
C ILE A 19 -14.96 1.12 18.15
N VAL A 20 -13.86 0.38 17.95
CA VAL A 20 -13.66 -0.97 18.47
C VAL A 20 -12.58 -0.91 19.54
N ARG A 21 -12.98 -0.59 20.77
CA ARG A 21 -12.07 -0.66 21.94
C ARG A 21 -11.90 -2.12 22.32
N SER A 22 -10.99 -2.82 21.65
CA SER A 22 -10.71 -4.22 21.96
C SER A 22 -10.01 -4.30 23.32
N ALA A 23 -10.76 -4.67 24.36
CA ALA A 23 -10.23 -4.88 25.72
C ALA A 23 -9.22 -6.04 25.79
N ALA A 24 -9.14 -6.88 24.75
CA ALA A 24 -8.41 -8.14 24.75
C ALA A 24 -7.14 -8.14 23.87
N GLY A 25 -6.77 -7.02 23.24
CA GLY A 25 -5.56 -6.99 22.40
C GLY A 25 -5.64 -7.83 21.12
N VAL A 26 -6.82 -8.34 20.77
CA VAL A 26 -7.07 -9.16 19.57
C VAL A 26 -7.81 -8.33 18.52
N LEU A 27 -7.32 -8.38 17.28
CA LEU A 27 -7.92 -7.71 16.13
C LEU A 27 -9.07 -8.58 15.56
N ASP A 28 -10.31 -8.19 15.82
CA ASP A 28 -11.47 -8.76 15.14
C ASP A 28 -11.88 -7.87 13.97
N ARG A 29 -11.66 -8.37 12.75
CA ARG A 29 -11.91 -7.66 11.48
C ARG A 29 -13.41 -7.47 11.22
N SER A 30 -14.26 -8.33 11.76
CA SER A 30 -15.72 -8.28 11.53
C SER A 30 -16.35 -7.05 12.17
N LEU A 31 -15.78 -6.57 13.28
CA LEU A 31 -16.23 -5.39 14.01
C LEU A 31 -16.02 -4.07 13.24
N PHE A 32 -15.26 -4.10 12.15
CA PHE A 32 -15.05 -2.95 11.26
C PHE A 32 -16.09 -2.86 10.14
N SER A 33 -17.02 -3.82 10.06
CA SER A 33 -18.13 -3.76 9.11
C SER A 33 -19.16 -2.72 9.57
N LYS A 34 -19.43 -1.73 8.72
CA LYS A 34 -20.43 -0.69 8.96
C LYS A 34 -21.37 -0.58 7.76
N THR A 35 -22.66 -0.67 8.01
CA THR A 35 -23.70 -0.44 7.00
C THR A 35 -24.26 0.97 7.17
N ILE A 36 -24.17 1.77 6.11
CA ILE A 36 -24.67 3.14 6.08
C ILE A 36 -25.88 3.18 5.15
N PRO A 37 -27.10 3.47 5.67
CA PRO A 37 -28.27 3.64 4.82
C PRO A 37 -28.12 4.95 4.04
N ILE A 38 -27.95 4.84 2.73
CA ILE A 38 -27.88 5.97 1.80
C ILE A 38 -28.95 5.82 0.71
N SER A 39 -29.02 6.80 -0.18
CA SER A 39 -29.85 6.69 -1.38
C SER A 39 -28.96 6.41 -2.59
N ALA A 40 -29.48 5.68 -3.57
CA ALA A 40 -28.84 5.50 -4.86
C ALA A 40 -29.78 5.90 -5.99
N ALA A 41 -29.24 6.51 -7.03
CA ALA A 41 -29.94 6.73 -8.29
C ALA A 41 -29.77 5.49 -9.18
N ARG A 42 -30.80 4.65 -9.24
CA ARG A 42 -30.94 3.55 -10.19
C ARG A 42 -31.10 4.13 -11.59
N LEU A 43 -30.26 3.69 -12.52
CA LEU A 43 -30.35 4.10 -13.92
C LEU A 43 -31.18 3.08 -14.69
N LEU A 44 -32.22 3.56 -15.39
CA LEU A 44 -33.07 2.70 -16.21
C LEU A 44 -32.42 2.40 -17.58
N ASN A 45 -31.44 3.21 -17.98
CA ASN A 45 -30.70 3.03 -19.23
C ASN A 45 -29.19 3.26 -19.04
N ASN A 46 -28.39 2.24 -19.37
CA ASN A 46 -26.93 2.29 -19.27
C ASN A 46 -26.27 3.35 -20.17
N LYS A 47 -26.94 3.80 -21.25
CA LYS A 47 -26.39 4.85 -22.12
C LYS A 47 -26.34 6.23 -21.44
N ILE A 48 -27.11 6.43 -20.36
CA ILE A 48 -27.26 7.73 -19.68
C ILE A 48 -26.25 7.89 -18.52
N ILE A 49 -25.53 6.81 -18.14
CA ILE A 49 -24.55 6.81 -17.03
C ILE A 49 -23.59 8.00 -17.11
N SER A 50 -23.01 8.26 -18.29
CA SER A 50 -22.01 9.33 -18.45
C SER A 50 -22.63 10.72 -18.26
N LYS A 51 -23.86 10.93 -18.76
CA LYS A 51 -24.58 12.20 -18.64
C LYS A 51 -25.00 12.43 -17.18
N CYS A 52 -25.65 11.45 -16.55
CA CYS A 52 -26.04 11.50 -15.15
C CYS A 52 -24.84 11.68 -14.23
N ARG A 53 -23.73 10.97 -14.44
CA ARG A 53 -22.49 11.16 -13.67
C ARG A 53 -22.01 12.61 -13.72
N SER A 54 -21.92 13.18 -14.92
CA SER A 54 -21.45 14.56 -15.08
C SER A 54 -22.39 15.58 -14.42
N GLN A 55 -23.70 15.34 -14.49
CA GLN A 55 -24.73 16.19 -13.90
C GLN A 55 -24.74 16.10 -12.36
N LEU A 56 -24.71 14.89 -11.81
CA LEU A 56 -24.70 14.65 -10.35
C LEU A 56 -23.38 15.06 -9.69
N THR A 57 -22.28 15.00 -10.43
CA THR A 57 -20.99 15.57 -9.99
C THR A 57 -21.07 17.09 -9.92
N LYS A 58 -21.70 17.74 -10.91
CA LYS A 58 -21.89 19.20 -10.92
C LYS A 58 -22.85 19.69 -9.84
N SER A 59 -23.90 18.92 -9.53
CA SER A 59 -24.85 19.25 -8.46
C SER A 59 -24.34 18.90 -7.05
N LYS A 60 -23.16 18.28 -6.92
CA LYS A 60 -22.57 17.79 -5.66
C LYS A 60 -23.44 16.76 -4.93
N GLU A 61 -24.30 16.06 -5.66
CA GLU A 61 -25.21 15.05 -5.11
C GLU A 61 -24.65 13.64 -5.21
N MET A 62 -23.64 13.42 -6.05
CA MET A 62 -22.94 12.14 -6.12
C MET A 62 -22.07 11.96 -4.87
N LEU A 63 -22.06 10.74 -4.33
CA LEU A 63 -21.13 10.38 -3.27
C LEU A 63 -19.70 10.47 -3.78
N GLN A 64 -18.92 11.39 -3.20
CA GLN A 64 -17.50 11.57 -3.46
C GLN A 64 -16.74 11.19 -2.19
N GLU A 65 -16.71 9.89 -1.90
CA GLU A 65 -15.92 9.35 -0.79
C GLU A 65 -14.71 8.62 -1.36
N ASP A 66 -13.55 8.84 -0.74
CA ASP A 66 -12.32 8.19 -1.17
C ASP A 66 -12.47 6.67 -1.04
N ARG A 67 -11.99 5.92 -2.05
CA ARG A 67 -12.05 4.45 -2.10
C ARG A 67 -13.47 3.84 -2.19
N VAL A 68 -14.54 4.64 -2.24
CA VAL A 68 -15.88 4.15 -2.59
C VAL A 68 -16.13 4.38 -4.08
N ALA A 69 -16.37 3.29 -4.82
CA ALA A 69 -16.77 3.41 -6.22
C ALA A 69 -18.17 4.09 -6.31
N PRO A 70 -18.31 5.25 -6.97
CA PRO A 70 -19.58 5.98 -7.03
C PRO A 70 -20.62 5.28 -7.91
N ILE A 71 -20.18 4.35 -8.76
CA ILE A 71 -21.05 3.52 -9.59
C ILE A 71 -20.97 2.11 -9.04
N ARG A 72 -22.12 1.54 -8.67
CA ARG A 72 -22.25 0.14 -8.26
C ARG A 72 -23.29 -0.58 -9.13
N SER A 73 -23.27 -1.90 -9.04
CA SER A 73 -24.35 -2.71 -9.60
C SER A 73 -25.62 -2.42 -8.82
N ASP A 74 -26.76 -2.52 -9.51
CA ASP A 74 -28.05 -2.31 -8.87
C ASP A 74 -28.23 -3.27 -7.67
N PRO A 75 -28.77 -2.82 -6.51
CA PRO A 75 -29.04 -3.70 -5.38
C PRO A 75 -30.12 -4.75 -5.67
N ASP A 76 -30.95 -4.56 -6.69
CA ASP A 76 -31.96 -5.53 -7.09
C ASP A 76 -31.34 -6.60 -8.02
N PRO A 77 -31.37 -7.89 -7.63
CA PRO A 77 -30.75 -8.98 -8.38
C PRO A 77 -31.23 -9.08 -9.83
N GLU A 78 -32.50 -8.75 -10.12
CA GLU A 78 -33.04 -8.84 -11.48
C GLU A 78 -32.49 -7.75 -12.40
N PHE A 79 -32.29 -6.55 -11.86
CA PHE A 79 -31.69 -5.44 -12.60
C PHE A 79 -30.18 -5.59 -12.69
N ALA A 80 -29.52 -6.10 -11.66
CA ALA A 80 -28.09 -6.42 -11.68
C ALA A 80 -27.76 -7.47 -12.76
N ALA A 81 -28.58 -8.52 -12.89
CA ALA A 81 -28.42 -9.54 -13.93
C ALA A 81 -28.61 -8.98 -15.35
N LYS A 82 -29.43 -7.94 -15.52
CA LYS A 82 -29.59 -7.19 -16.78
C LYS A 82 -28.48 -6.15 -17.01
N GLY A 83 -27.49 -6.07 -16.12
CA GLY A 83 -26.39 -5.11 -16.18
C GLY A 83 -26.76 -3.68 -15.76
N GLY A 84 -27.86 -3.52 -15.01
CA GLY A 84 -28.28 -2.24 -14.44
C GLY A 84 -27.27 -1.72 -13.43
N LYS A 85 -27.02 -0.41 -13.48
CA LYS A 85 -26.09 0.28 -12.58
C LYS A 85 -26.81 1.33 -11.76
N CYS A 86 -26.35 1.54 -10.54
CA CYS A 86 -26.78 2.60 -9.66
C CYS A 86 -25.63 3.57 -9.36
N LEU A 87 -25.97 4.83 -9.19
CA LEU A 87 -25.06 5.90 -8.75
C LEU A 87 -25.33 6.18 -7.28
N LEU A 88 -24.32 6.05 -6.43
CA LEU A 88 -24.46 6.34 -5.00
C LEU A 88 -24.61 7.85 -4.79
N LEU A 89 -25.62 8.24 -4.02
CA LEU A 89 -25.90 9.63 -3.70
C LEU A 89 -25.33 10.01 -2.34
N ASN A 90 -25.08 11.30 -2.15
CA ASN A 90 -24.66 11.86 -0.87
C ASN A 90 -25.73 11.58 0.19
N PRO A 91 -25.36 11.25 1.45
CA PRO A 91 -26.30 11.03 2.55
C PRO A 91 -27.31 12.17 2.79
N ARG A 92 -27.06 13.38 2.28
CA ARG A 92 -28.05 14.47 2.30
C ARG A 92 -29.28 14.12 1.47
N VAL A 93 -29.11 13.45 0.34
CA VAL A 93 -30.19 13.13 -0.58
C VAL A 93 -30.94 11.90 -0.08
N LYS A 94 -32.18 12.11 0.36
CA LYS A 94 -33.08 11.03 0.82
C LYS A 94 -34.01 10.59 -0.30
N HIS A 95 -34.20 9.28 -0.44
CA HIS A 95 -35.14 8.69 -1.39
C HIS A 95 -36.60 9.03 -1.07
N ASP A 96 -36.94 9.20 0.22
CA ASP A 96 -38.30 9.50 0.68
C ASP A 96 -38.69 10.98 0.57
N ASP A 97 -37.73 11.88 0.35
CA ASP A 97 -37.97 13.32 0.36
C ASP A 97 -37.51 14.00 -0.94
N PRO A 98 -38.41 14.16 -1.92
CA PRO A 98 -38.13 14.85 -3.18
C PRO A 98 -37.72 16.31 -3.03
N THR A 99 -37.97 16.95 -1.88
CA THR A 99 -37.53 18.34 -1.64
C THR A 99 -36.02 18.43 -1.44
N THR A 100 -35.35 17.31 -1.18
CA THR A 100 -33.90 17.25 -1.01
C THR A 100 -33.16 17.05 -2.33
N TRP A 101 -33.89 16.83 -3.43
CA TRP A 101 -33.34 16.56 -4.75
C TRP A 101 -33.09 17.87 -5.49
N SER A 102 -31.96 17.96 -6.19
CA SER A 102 -31.69 19.09 -7.08
C SER A 102 -32.70 19.13 -8.24
N PRO A 103 -32.90 20.31 -8.86
CA PRO A 103 -33.75 20.42 -10.04
C PRO A 103 -33.35 19.45 -11.17
N ILE A 104 -32.05 19.16 -11.28
CA ILE A 104 -31.51 18.24 -12.28
C ILE A 104 -31.93 16.80 -11.98
N LEU A 105 -31.87 16.39 -10.70
CA LEU A 105 -32.27 15.07 -10.26
C LEU A 105 -33.79 14.89 -10.38
N GLN A 106 -34.58 15.90 -9.99
CA GLN A 106 -36.04 15.89 -10.16
C GLN A 106 -36.46 15.80 -11.63
N GLU A 107 -35.81 16.55 -12.52
CA GLU A 107 -36.08 16.51 -13.96
C GLU A 107 -35.73 15.14 -14.55
N ALA A 108 -34.60 14.55 -14.16
CA ALA A 108 -34.20 13.23 -14.61
C ALA A 108 -35.10 12.10 -14.08
N VAL A 109 -35.65 12.23 -12.87
CA VAL A 109 -36.68 11.32 -12.34
C VAL A 109 -37.99 11.48 -13.10
N LYS A 110 -38.43 12.71 -13.36
CA LYS A 110 -39.65 13.00 -14.15
C LYS A 110 -39.54 12.50 -15.58
N ALA A 111 -38.35 12.60 -16.18
CA ALA A 111 -38.05 12.08 -17.51
C ALA A 111 -37.98 10.54 -17.57
N GLN A 112 -38.12 9.85 -16.42
CA GLN A 112 -37.95 8.40 -16.29
C GLN A 112 -36.56 7.91 -16.75
N ASP A 113 -35.55 8.78 -16.68
CA ASP A 113 -34.16 8.41 -16.97
C ASP A 113 -33.50 7.69 -15.78
N LEU A 114 -33.94 8.04 -14.56
CA LEU A 114 -33.43 7.47 -13.31
C LEU A 114 -34.50 7.38 -12.21
N GLY A 115 -34.34 6.44 -11.27
CA GLY A 115 -35.16 6.31 -10.07
C GLY A 115 -34.29 6.39 -8.81
N VAL A 116 -34.77 7.05 -7.76
CA VAL A 116 -34.05 7.10 -6.48
C VAL A 116 -34.56 5.96 -5.60
N ILE A 117 -33.64 5.14 -5.09
CA ILE A 117 -33.94 3.97 -4.26
C ILE A 117 -33.15 4.01 -2.95
N PRO A 118 -33.65 3.38 -1.87
CA PRO A 118 -32.83 3.10 -0.71
C PRO A 118 -31.66 2.18 -1.09
N TYR A 119 -30.49 2.43 -0.53
CA TYR A 119 -29.29 1.63 -0.75
C TYR A 119 -28.46 1.53 0.54
N ASP A 120 -28.21 0.31 0.97
CA ASP A 120 -27.37 0.05 2.13
C ASP A 120 -25.91 -0.11 1.71
N LEU A 121 -25.09 0.90 2.03
CA LEU A 121 -23.66 0.89 1.76
C LEU A 121 -22.92 0.17 2.88
N THR A 122 -22.55 -1.09 2.64
CA THR A 122 -21.64 -1.83 3.53
C THR A 122 -20.19 -1.47 3.23
N LEU A 123 -19.49 -0.98 4.26
CA LEU A 123 -18.05 -0.74 4.28
C LEU A 123 -17.43 -1.78 5.22
N ASP A 124 -16.52 -2.58 4.69
CA ASP A 124 -15.85 -3.66 5.42
C ASP A 124 -14.46 -3.23 5.92
N TYR A 125 -13.75 -4.16 6.55
CA TYR A 125 -12.38 -3.93 7.03
C TYR A 125 -11.46 -3.42 5.92
N ASP A 126 -11.57 -3.96 4.71
CA ASP A 126 -10.68 -3.67 3.58
C ASP A 126 -10.81 -2.24 3.08
N HIS A 127 -12.00 -1.65 3.20
CA HIS A 127 -12.24 -0.25 2.87
C HIS A 127 -11.41 0.71 3.74
N TRP A 128 -11.31 0.46 5.04
CA TRP A 128 -10.67 1.38 5.99
C TRP A 128 -9.15 1.44 5.79
N ASN A 129 -8.59 2.64 5.93
CA ASN A 129 -7.15 2.82 5.88
C ASN A 129 -6.50 2.45 7.23
N TYR A 130 -5.17 2.32 7.24
CA TYR A 130 -4.42 2.01 8.47
C TYR A 130 -4.71 3.00 9.61
N ILE A 131 -4.69 4.30 9.34
CA ILE A 131 -4.90 5.35 10.34
C ILE A 131 -6.29 5.26 10.95
N ASP A 132 -7.33 5.02 10.15
CA ASP A 132 -8.72 4.91 10.59
C ASP A 132 -8.92 3.70 11.50
N ILE A 133 -8.33 2.56 11.13
CA ILE A 133 -8.35 1.35 11.96
C ILE A 133 -7.60 1.59 13.27
N MET A 134 -6.41 2.21 13.22
CA MET A 134 -5.65 2.53 14.43
C MET A 134 -6.40 3.48 15.35
N LYS A 135 -7.08 4.51 14.82
CA LYS A 135 -7.94 5.42 15.62
C LYS A 135 -9.13 4.73 16.26
N SER A 136 -9.66 3.70 15.61
CA SER A 136 -10.78 2.92 16.15
C SER A 136 -10.34 2.01 17.30
N ILE A 137 -9.12 1.47 17.24
CA ILE A 137 -8.59 0.49 18.20
C ILE A 137 -7.87 1.15 19.38
N LEU A 138 -7.06 2.17 19.12
CA LEU A 138 -6.23 2.81 20.15
C LEU A 138 -7.08 3.68 21.09
N PRO A 139 -6.76 3.72 22.39
CA PRO A 139 -7.41 4.62 23.32
C PRO A 139 -7.14 6.08 22.95
N GLU A 140 -8.03 7.00 23.32
CA GLU A 140 -7.94 8.42 22.99
C GLU A 140 -6.59 9.04 23.39
N ASP A 141 -6.05 8.62 24.53
CA ASP A 141 -4.74 9.05 25.04
C ASP A 141 -3.58 8.67 24.12
N ALA A 142 -3.71 7.58 23.35
CA ALA A 142 -2.72 7.09 22.40
C ALA A 142 -3.07 7.43 20.93
N GLN A 143 -4.02 8.33 20.68
CA GLN A 143 -4.36 8.77 19.31
C GLN A 143 -3.57 10.00 18.84
N GLY A 144 -2.74 10.59 19.71
CA GLY A 144 -1.98 11.81 19.41
C GLY A 144 -1.00 11.65 18.26
N GLU A 145 -0.21 10.57 18.24
CA GLU A 145 0.83 10.35 17.24
C GLU A 145 0.88 8.88 16.79
N ILE A 146 -0.13 8.47 16.02
CA ILE A 146 -0.24 7.10 15.51
C ILE A 146 1.05 6.71 14.78
N PRO A 147 1.66 5.55 15.09
CA PRO A 147 2.90 5.12 14.46
C PRO A 147 2.67 4.83 12.98
N VAL A 148 3.12 5.74 12.11
CA VAL A 148 3.13 5.57 10.64
C VAL A 148 4.54 5.25 10.11
N GLY A 149 5.58 5.56 10.90
CA GLY A 149 6.97 5.36 10.51
C GLY A 149 7.42 3.90 10.63
N PHE A 150 7.55 3.21 9.51
CA PHE A 150 8.20 1.90 9.40
C PHE A 150 9.16 1.91 8.20
N ALA A 151 10.13 0.98 8.17
CA ALA A 151 10.87 0.73 6.94
C ALA A 151 10.62 -0.69 6.45
N ILE A 152 10.65 -0.84 5.13
CA ILE A 152 10.48 -2.12 4.45
C ILE A 152 11.82 -2.54 3.87
N VAL A 153 12.15 -3.80 4.09
CA VAL A 153 13.30 -4.50 3.55
C VAL A 153 12.78 -5.79 2.91
N GLY A 154 12.55 -5.78 1.61
CA GLY A 154 11.90 -6.89 0.91
C GLY A 154 10.47 -7.13 1.41
N HIS A 155 10.21 -8.30 2.00
CA HIS A 155 8.93 -8.66 2.60
C HIS A 155 8.89 -8.46 4.13
N VAL A 156 10.00 -8.00 4.72
CA VAL A 156 10.11 -7.74 6.16
C VAL A 156 9.88 -6.25 6.40
N ALA A 157 9.01 -5.92 7.34
CA ALA A 157 8.82 -4.55 7.83
C ALA A 157 9.33 -4.44 9.26
N HIS A 158 10.09 -3.39 9.55
CA HIS A 158 10.49 -3.06 10.91
C HIS A 158 9.73 -1.84 11.39
N LEU A 159 9.09 -1.97 12.55
CA LEU A 159 8.41 -0.88 13.21
C LEU A 159 9.39 -0.08 14.07
N ASN A 160 9.17 1.24 14.13
CA ASN A 160 9.80 2.10 15.12
C ASN A 160 8.68 2.63 16.04
N LEU A 161 8.37 1.88 17.10
CA LEU A 161 7.33 2.23 18.06
C LEU A 161 7.94 2.99 19.25
N HIS A 162 7.25 4.03 19.70
CA HIS A 162 7.52 4.64 21.01
C HIS A 162 7.01 3.75 22.14
N ASP A 163 7.53 3.95 23.35
CA ASP A 163 7.22 3.15 24.54
C ASP A 163 5.71 3.08 24.83
N GLU A 164 4.99 4.17 24.54
CA GLU A 164 3.52 4.29 24.70
C GLU A 164 2.73 3.29 23.83
N TYR A 165 3.30 2.87 22.70
CA TYR A 165 2.67 1.96 21.74
C TYR A 165 3.15 0.51 21.86
N LEU A 166 4.14 0.23 22.70
CA LEU A 166 4.64 -1.13 22.94
C LEU A 166 3.56 -2.12 23.38
N PRO A 167 2.57 -1.75 24.24
CA PRO A 167 1.48 -2.66 24.60
C PRO A 167 0.63 -3.08 23.38
N TYR A 168 0.57 -2.25 22.34
CA TYR A 168 -0.24 -2.45 21.13
C TYR A 168 0.59 -2.97 19.94
N LYS A 169 1.86 -3.32 20.14
CA LYS A 169 2.79 -3.68 19.05
C LYS A 169 2.29 -4.80 18.14
N HIS A 170 1.65 -5.83 18.71
CA HIS A 170 1.09 -6.95 17.94
C HIS A 170 -0.16 -6.56 17.14
N LEU A 171 -0.99 -5.66 17.68
CA LEU A 171 -2.14 -5.12 16.97
C LEU A 171 -1.68 -4.27 15.78
N VAL A 172 -0.74 -3.35 16.02
CA VAL A 172 -0.14 -2.51 14.98
C VAL A 172 0.45 -3.38 13.87
N ALA A 173 1.25 -4.39 14.24
CA ALA A 173 1.88 -5.30 13.30
C ALA A 173 0.86 -6.09 12.46
N SER A 174 -0.23 -6.55 13.08
CA SER A 174 -1.30 -7.28 12.38
C SER A 174 -2.01 -6.40 11.36
N VAL A 175 -2.41 -5.18 11.75
CA VAL A 175 -3.05 -4.22 10.83
C VAL A 175 -2.09 -3.82 9.71
N LEU A 176 -0.81 -3.62 10.01
CA LEU A 176 0.19 -3.29 9.00
C LEU A 176 0.31 -4.38 7.94
N MET A 177 0.34 -5.65 8.37
CA MET A 177 0.41 -6.81 7.47
C MET A 177 -0.84 -6.93 6.61
N ASP A 178 -2.03 -6.78 7.19
CA ASP A 178 -3.29 -6.85 6.45
C ASP A 178 -3.38 -5.77 5.36
N LYS A 179 -2.88 -4.57 5.63
CA LYS A 179 -2.94 -3.44 4.69
C LYS A 179 -1.81 -3.41 3.66
N ASN A 180 -0.80 -4.25 3.81
CA ASN A 180 0.35 -4.31 2.92
C ASN A 180 0.62 -5.76 2.50
N PRO A 181 0.01 -6.24 1.41
CA PRO A 181 0.09 -7.65 1.01
C PRO A 181 1.50 -8.11 0.61
N THR A 182 2.44 -7.18 0.41
CA THR A 182 3.85 -7.47 0.15
C THR A 182 4.61 -7.85 1.43
N ILE A 183 4.14 -7.41 2.60
CA ILE A 183 4.78 -7.67 3.89
C ILE A 183 4.28 -9.03 4.40
N ARG A 184 5.21 -9.91 4.78
CA ARG A 184 4.89 -11.22 5.38
C ARG A 184 5.40 -11.37 6.80
N THR A 185 6.32 -10.51 7.21
CA THR A 185 6.96 -10.56 8.52
C THR A 185 7.10 -9.14 9.04
N VAL A 186 6.63 -8.88 10.26
CA VAL A 186 6.79 -7.59 10.94
C VAL A 186 7.62 -7.82 12.19
N ILE A 187 8.67 -7.03 12.34
CA ILE A 187 9.60 -7.11 13.47
C ILE A 187 9.69 -5.78 14.23
N ASN A 188 10.15 -5.88 15.46
CA ASN A 188 10.63 -4.75 16.26
C ASN A 188 12.10 -4.99 16.63
N LYS A 189 12.91 -3.93 16.59
CA LYS A 189 14.33 -4.02 16.98
C LYS A 189 14.43 -3.75 18.48
N ILE A 190 15.06 -4.66 19.20
CA ILE A 190 15.10 -4.63 20.67
C ILE A 190 16.34 -3.87 21.18
N ASP A 191 17.42 -3.83 20.37
CA ASP A 191 18.70 -3.26 20.77
C ASP A 191 19.14 -2.07 19.90
N ASP A 192 19.81 -1.11 20.55
CA ASP A 192 20.58 -0.06 19.89
C ASP A 192 21.76 -0.67 19.14
N VAL A 193 21.82 -0.39 17.84
CA VAL A 193 22.86 -0.86 16.94
C VAL A 193 24.21 -0.27 17.36
N GLY A 194 25.00 -0.96 18.19
CA GLY A 194 26.38 -0.50 18.43
C GLY A 194 27.17 -1.08 19.60
N THR A 195 26.56 -1.70 20.61
CA THR A 195 27.28 -2.03 21.86
C THR A 195 27.81 -3.47 21.96
N VAL A 196 27.29 -4.43 21.19
CA VAL A 196 27.58 -5.87 21.46
C VAL A 196 28.08 -6.67 20.24
N SER A 197 27.95 -6.17 19.00
CA SER A 197 28.28 -6.97 17.80
C SER A 197 29.27 -6.27 16.86
N GLU A 198 30.44 -6.88 16.67
CA GLU A 198 31.44 -6.52 15.65
C GLU A 198 30.85 -6.51 14.22
N TYR A 199 29.71 -7.17 14.02
CA TYR A 199 29.02 -7.30 12.74
C TYR A 199 27.79 -6.39 12.59
N ARG A 200 27.54 -5.48 13.55
CA ARG A 200 26.34 -4.60 13.58
C ARG A 200 25.02 -5.37 13.39
N THR A 201 24.95 -6.61 13.87
CA THR A 201 23.71 -7.38 13.92
C THR A 201 22.80 -6.78 14.99
N PHE A 202 21.50 -6.73 14.72
CA PHE A 202 20.50 -6.23 15.67
C PHE A 202 19.69 -7.40 16.23
N SER A 203 19.41 -7.38 17.53
CA SER A 203 18.41 -8.28 18.11
C SER A 203 17.02 -7.79 17.71
N TYR A 204 16.14 -8.72 17.36
CA TYR A 204 14.78 -8.42 16.95
C TYR A 204 13.79 -9.40 17.56
N GLU A 205 12.55 -8.94 17.70
CA GLU A 205 11.38 -9.77 18.00
C GLU A 205 10.45 -9.77 16.79
N VAL A 206 9.84 -10.93 16.52
CA VAL A 206 8.78 -11.05 15.51
C VAL A 206 7.45 -10.67 16.15
N LEU A 207 6.78 -9.67 15.57
CA LEU A 207 5.49 -9.17 16.06
C LEU A 207 4.30 -9.80 15.34
N ALA A 208 4.45 -10.07 14.05
CA ALA A 208 3.42 -10.71 13.23
C ALA A 208 4.06 -11.46 12.04
N GLY A 209 3.41 -12.56 11.64
CA GLY A 209 3.81 -13.39 10.50
C GLY A 209 4.85 -14.45 10.82
N GLU A 210 5.41 -15.04 9.76
CA GLU A 210 6.44 -16.07 9.86
C GLU A 210 7.80 -15.46 10.19
N ASP A 211 8.60 -16.14 11.01
CA ASP A 211 9.99 -15.75 11.25
C ASP A 211 10.86 -16.10 10.04
N ASN A 212 10.84 -15.20 9.06
CA ASN A 212 11.61 -15.32 7.83
C ASN A 212 12.38 -14.02 7.55
N MET A 213 13.68 -14.05 7.82
CA MET A 213 14.57 -12.92 7.55
C MET A 213 15.26 -12.98 6.18
N ASN A 214 14.97 -13.98 5.35
CA ASN A 214 15.58 -14.11 4.02
C ASN A 214 14.91 -13.19 3.00
N VAL A 215 15.40 -11.96 2.90
CA VAL A 215 14.80 -10.93 2.05
C VAL A 215 15.33 -10.99 0.62
N GLU A 216 14.49 -10.58 -0.33
CA GLU A 216 14.88 -10.29 -1.72
C GLU A 216 14.55 -8.83 -2.02
N ILE A 217 15.53 -8.09 -2.54
CA ILE A 217 15.39 -6.66 -2.85
C ILE A 217 15.98 -6.38 -4.22
N ARG A 218 15.38 -5.46 -4.96
CA ARG A 218 15.88 -5.00 -6.25
C ARG A 218 16.38 -3.57 -6.14
N GLU A 219 17.65 -3.37 -6.46
CA GLU A 219 18.31 -2.06 -6.45
C GLU A 219 19.36 -2.01 -7.58
N GLY A 220 19.42 -0.91 -8.33
CA GLY A 220 20.42 -0.71 -9.40
C GLY A 220 20.42 -1.84 -10.45
N ASP A 221 19.24 -2.31 -10.85
CA ASP A 221 19.03 -3.47 -11.74
C ASP A 221 19.72 -4.78 -11.27
N CYS A 222 20.04 -4.86 -9.98
CA CYS A 222 20.57 -6.04 -9.30
C CYS A 222 19.53 -6.56 -8.32
N THR A 223 19.51 -7.88 -8.12
CA THR A 223 18.66 -8.53 -7.12
C THR A 223 19.54 -9.03 -5.99
N PHE A 224 19.30 -8.55 -4.79
CA PHE A 224 20.02 -8.90 -3.57
C PHE A 224 19.19 -9.88 -2.77
N ARG A 225 19.80 -10.99 -2.38
CA ARG A 225 19.20 -12.00 -1.49
C ARG A 225 20.11 -12.20 -0.30
N PHE A 226 19.60 -11.99 0.90
CA PHE A 226 20.38 -12.10 2.13
C PHE A 226 19.48 -12.27 3.35
N ASP A 227 20.09 -12.73 4.44
CA ASP A 227 19.44 -12.80 5.75
C ASP A 227 19.55 -11.44 6.45
N TYR A 228 18.42 -10.75 6.63
CA TYR A 228 18.37 -9.41 7.22
C TYR A 228 18.82 -9.38 8.68
N SER A 229 18.74 -10.51 9.40
CA SER A 229 19.22 -10.59 10.80
C SER A 229 20.75 -10.56 10.92
N LYS A 230 21.44 -10.97 9.87
CA LYS A 230 22.90 -11.16 9.87
C LYS A 230 23.66 -10.04 9.18
N VAL A 231 22.97 -9.16 8.46
CA VAL A 231 23.63 -8.13 7.64
C VAL A 231 22.95 -6.78 7.81
N TYR A 232 23.77 -5.73 7.90
CA TYR A 232 23.28 -4.36 7.87
C TYR A 232 22.78 -3.99 6.46
N TRP A 233 21.53 -3.56 6.36
CA TRP A 233 20.93 -3.03 5.14
C TRP A 233 20.05 -1.81 5.45
N ASN A 234 20.16 -0.77 4.62
CA ASN A 234 19.34 0.44 4.70
C ASN A 234 18.91 0.89 3.32
N SER A 235 17.64 0.64 2.98
CA SER A 235 17.06 0.99 1.68
C SER A 235 17.06 2.51 1.38
N ARG A 236 17.23 3.38 2.38
CA ARG A 236 17.28 4.85 2.18
C ARG A 236 18.58 5.31 1.51
N LEU A 237 19.63 4.50 1.55
CA LEU A 237 20.93 4.83 0.93
C LEU A 237 20.98 4.54 -0.57
N GLN A 238 19.91 3.97 -1.14
CA GLN A 238 19.85 3.57 -2.55
C GLN A 238 20.19 4.70 -3.53
N THR A 239 19.73 5.92 -3.26
CA THR A 239 20.03 7.07 -4.13
C THR A 239 21.52 7.39 -4.15
N GLU A 240 22.19 7.31 -3.00
CA GLU A 240 23.64 7.53 -2.89
C GLU A 240 24.43 6.38 -3.52
N HIS A 241 23.98 5.13 -3.35
CA HIS A 241 24.56 3.99 -4.03
C HIS A 241 24.56 4.16 -5.55
N LYS A 242 23.39 4.52 -6.09
CA LYS A 242 23.24 4.79 -7.53
C LYS A 242 24.13 5.95 -7.96
N ARG A 243 24.14 7.07 -7.23
CA ARG A 243 24.95 8.25 -7.57
C ARG A 243 26.43 7.90 -7.67
N LEU A 244 26.97 7.13 -6.74
CA LEU A 244 28.38 6.71 -6.77
C LEU A 244 28.67 5.73 -7.90
N VAL A 245 27.82 4.72 -8.11
CA VAL A 245 27.95 3.77 -9.22
C VAL A 245 27.84 4.46 -10.59
N ASP A 246 27.08 5.56 -10.67
CA ASP A 246 26.94 6.38 -11.88
C ASP A 246 28.17 7.24 -12.20
N LEU A 247 29.11 7.39 -11.28
CA LEU A 247 30.40 8.06 -11.52
C LEU A 247 31.50 7.13 -12.06
N PHE A 248 31.33 5.82 -11.97
CA PHE A 248 32.35 4.87 -12.40
C PHE A 248 32.36 4.68 -13.91
N GLU A 249 33.56 4.66 -14.49
CA GLU A 249 33.79 4.42 -15.91
C GLU A 249 34.26 2.97 -16.17
N PRO A 250 33.95 2.40 -17.35
CA PRO A 250 34.48 1.09 -17.73
C PRO A 250 36.01 1.10 -17.71
N GLY A 251 36.61 0.19 -16.95
CA GLY A 251 38.06 0.13 -16.74
C GLY A 251 38.54 0.64 -15.38
N ASP A 252 37.70 1.31 -14.61
CA ASP A 252 38.03 1.74 -13.25
C ASP A 252 38.33 0.56 -12.33
N VAL A 253 39.21 0.81 -11.35
CA VAL A 253 39.50 -0.10 -10.24
C VAL A 253 38.95 0.50 -8.95
N VAL A 254 37.87 -0.08 -8.45
CA VAL A 254 37.18 0.39 -7.24
C VAL A 254 37.40 -0.61 -6.10
N CYS A 255 37.79 -0.08 -4.93
CA CYS A 255 37.98 -0.86 -3.71
C CYS A 255 36.84 -0.54 -2.72
N ASP A 256 35.98 -1.52 -2.47
CA ASP A 256 34.94 -1.43 -1.45
C ASP A 256 35.43 -2.12 -0.16
N VAL A 257 35.84 -1.28 0.79
CA VAL A 257 36.40 -1.72 2.08
C VAL A 257 35.36 -2.26 3.07
N MET A 258 34.07 -1.98 2.84
CA MET A 258 32.97 -2.38 3.73
C MET A 258 31.77 -2.85 2.91
N ALA A 259 32.02 -3.77 1.97
CA ALA A 259 31.04 -4.09 0.95
C ALA A 259 29.74 -4.71 1.47
N GLY A 260 29.75 -5.39 2.63
CA GLY A 260 28.56 -6.08 3.14
C GLY A 260 27.99 -7.04 2.08
N VAL A 261 26.71 -6.85 1.70
CA VAL A 261 26.07 -7.61 0.60
C VAL A 261 26.43 -7.13 -0.81
N GLY A 262 27.21 -6.05 -0.92
CA GLY A 262 27.75 -5.48 -2.16
C GLY A 262 26.83 -4.51 -2.91
N PRO A 263 26.17 -3.53 -2.26
CA PRO A 263 25.28 -2.59 -2.95
C PRO A 263 26.00 -1.71 -3.97
N PHE A 264 27.30 -1.44 -3.79
CA PHE A 264 28.13 -0.75 -4.79
C PHE A 264 28.76 -1.74 -5.78
N ALA A 265 29.31 -2.82 -5.25
CA ALA A 265 30.10 -3.80 -6.00
C ALA A 265 29.31 -4.52 -7.09
N LEU A 266 28.08 -4.97 -6.80
CA LEU A 266 27.28 -5.72 -7.77
C LEU A 266 26.82 -4.83 -8.95
N PRO A 267 26.24 -3.64 -8.72
CA PRO A 267 25.93 -2.71 -9.81
C PRO A 267 27.16 -2.23 -10.58
N ALA A 268 28.28 -1.96 -9.90
CA ALA A 268 29.55 -1.60 -10.55
C ALA A 268 30.05 -2.74 -11.46
N GLY A 269 30.02 -4.00 -10.99
CA GLY A 269 30.45 -5.15 -11.78
C GLY A 269 29.62 -5.30 -13.06
N LYS A 270 28.32 -4.99 -12.98
CA LYS A 270 27.41 -4.99 -14.13
C LYS A 270 27.75 -3.93 -15.19
N LYS A 271 28.40 -2.82 -14.81
CA LYS A 271 28.89 -1.79 -15.75
C LYS A 271 30.19 -2.14 -16.47
N GLY A 272 30.83 -3.27 -16.13
CA GLY A 272 32.04 -3.74 -16.80
C GLY A 272 33.34 -3.16 -16.22
N LEU A 273 33.39 -2.87 -14.92
CA LEU A 273 34.67 -2.55 -14.25
C LEU A 273 35.61 -3.77 -14.28
N LEU A 274 36.91 -3.51 -14.53
CA LEU A 274 37.93 -4.53 -14.79
C LEU A 274 38.42 -5.28 -13.53
N GLY A 275 38.16 -4.73 -12.34
CA GLY A 275 38.52 -5.37 -11.09
C GLY A 275 37.83 -4.73 -9.89
N ILE A 276 36.91 -5.47 -9.26
CA ILE A 276 36.33 -5.08 -7.97
C ILE A 276 37.02 -5.92 -6.91
N ARG A 277 37.88 -5.29 -6.10
CA ARG A 277 38.52 -5.97 -4.98
C ARG A 277 37.63 -5.81 -3.75
N LEU A 278 36.80 -6.82 -3.51
CA LEU A 278 35.92 -6.89 -2.35
C LEU A 278 36.71 -7.36 -1.14
N LYS A 279 36.86 -6.51 -0.12
CA LYS A 279 37.16 -7.01 1.22
C LYS A 279 35.82 -7.19 1.94
N ILE A 280 35.25 -8.38 1.82
CA ILE A 280 34.06 -8.75 2.58
C ILE A 280 34.51 -8.89 4.04
N SER A 281 34.04 -7.99 4.90
CA SER A 281 34.15 -8.16 6.35
C SER A 281 33.48 -9.48 6.73
N SER A 282 34.21 -10.31 7.47
CA SER A 282 33.97 -11.73 7.69
C SER A 282 32.73 -12.04 8.56
N ALA A 283 31.52 -11.92 8.02
CA ALA A 283 30.38 -12.68 8.53
C ALA A 283 30.29 -14.04 7.78
N PRO A 284 29.90 -15.15 8.43
CA PRO A 284 29.92 -16.46 7.79
C PRO A 284 29.00 -16.44 6.57
N LEU A 285 29.58 -16.65 5.39
CA LEU A 285 28.85 -16.98 4.17
C LEU A 285 28.02 -18.23 4.45
N THR A 286 26.78 -18.05 4.86
CA THR A 286 25.74 -18.94 4.34
C THR A 286 25.70 -18.65 2.85
N ARG A 287 25.83 -19.70 2.03
CA ARG A 287 25.84 -19.62 0.56
C ARG A 287 24.58 -18.93 0.04
N THR A 288 24.53 -17.60 0.03
CA THR A 288 23.47 -16.87 -0.66
C THR A 288 23.93 -16.66 -2.07
N ALA A 289 23.41 -17.50 -2.97
CA ALA A 289 23.58 -17.35 -4.39
C ALA A 289 22.93 -16.03 -4.84
N THR A 290 23.70 -14.94 -4.85
CA THR A 290 23.36 -13.75 -5.63
C THR A 290 23.52 -14.14 -7.10
N SER A 291 22.42 -14.54 -7.73
CA SER A 291 22.42 -14.88 -9.15
C SER A 291 22.57 -13.61 -9.99
N LEU A 292 23.78 -13.33 -10.46
CA LEU A 292 24.01 -12.48 -11.62
C LEU A 292 23.51 -13.25 -12.86
N SER A 293 22.22 -13.14 -13.18
CA SER A 293 21.71 -13.59 -14.48
C SER A 293 22.14 -12.56 -15.54
N LEU A 294 23.39 -12.64 -15.97
CA LEU A 294 23.87 -11.94 -17.16
C LEU A 294 23.17 -12.58 -18.37
N LYS A 295 22.15 -11.92 -18.92
CA LYS A 295 21.70 -12.22 -20.28
C LYS A 295 22.87 -11.85 -21.21
N PRO A 296 23.43 -12.80 -21.99
CA PRO A 296 24.49 -12.45 -22.93
C PRO A 296 23.92 -11.43 -23.94
N PRO A 297 24.71 -10.41 -24.32
CA PRO A 297 24.30 -9.50 -25.39
C PRO A 297 24.10 -10.32 -26.67
N MET A 298 22.97 -10.09 -27.36
CA MET A 298 22.72 -10.68 -28.67
C MET A 298 23.86 -10.28 -29.60
N THR A 299 24.67 -11.25 -30.01
CA THR A 299 25.71 -11.06 -30.99
C THR A 299 25.06 -10.71 -32.32
N SER A 300 25.25 -9.47 -32.79
CA SER A 300 24.97 -9.11 -34.17
C SER A 300 25.95 -9.86 -35.06
N SER A 301 25.43 -10.77 -35.87
CA SER A 301 26.18 -11.50 -36.88
C SER A 301 26.63 -10.54 -37.99
N THR A 302 27.87 -10.08 -37.95
CA THR A 302 28.54 -9.49 -39.13
C THR A 302 29.12 -10.62 -39.98
N SER A 303 28.47 -10.89 -41.10
CA SER A 303 28.98 -11.75 -42.19
C SER A 303 30.21 -11.12 -42.87
N PRO A 304 31.24 -11.91 -43.26
CA PRO A 304 32.44 -11.37 -43.90
C PRO A 304 32.20 -11.05 -45.39
N PRO A 305 32.94 -10.08 -45.98
CA PRO A 305 32.76 -9.68 -47.37
C PRO A 305 33.34 -10.71 -48.34
N GLN A 306 32.57 -11.05 -49.37
CA GLN A 306 33.02 -11.88 -50.49
C GLN A 306 34.02 -11.10 -51.36
N THR A 307 35.21 -11.69 -51.53
CA THR A 307 36.21 -11.33 -52.54
C THR A 307 35.66 -11.59 -53.95
N LYS A 308 35.65 -10.55 -54.80
CA LYS A 308 35.54 -10.70 -56.26
C LYS A 308 36.93 -10.68 -56.86
N THR A 309 37.36 -11.81 -57.40
CA THR A 309 38.46 -11.93 -58.36
C THR A 309 38.00 -11.44 -59.73
N SER A 310 38.84 -10.64 -60.39
CA SER A 310 38.91 -10.54 -61.85
C SER A 310 39.78 -11.66 -62.40
#